data_AF-A0A8T7JRS0-F1
#
_entry.id   AF-A0A8T7JRS0-F1
#
_cell.length_a   1.000
_cell.length_b   1.000
_cell.length_c   1.000
_cell.angle_alpha   90.00
_cell.angle_beta   90.00
_cell.angle_gamma   90.00
#
_symmetry.space_group_name_H-M   'P 1'
#
loop_
_entity.id
_entity.type
_entity.pdbx_description
1 polymer ?
#
loop_
_entity_poly.entity_id
_entity_poly.type
_entity_poly.pdbx_seq_one_letter_code
_entity_poly.pdbx_strand_id
1 'polypeptide(L)'
;MSTEPKADSHPIITTHSSEFKLDAYTHLSPGEMAVFVVHVLQTESAPVAVEEIVSTCFRFFPHSFALKNYFYWPDSALVTRRLHDAKEKGLLKGNATDGYETKAQGRQVAKQVAKALGVSLPARPKVEASALPVEEKEEIAPSAPVTREIEKQETRKKEVRQKQKATKPEKKAVTKKSGMQANPGKESAARVIKTSAPEPREQAKTAPKKTVNPVVNARVEFKQKPGKAASRPKTPVKPVVKHGKKQGTKKEGALAAKQEIKKATPKGERVVEKNQNIKKKQAKASAQPGQLTISLTPPKAWKKAETPAPKPKVKNEALPAVAASKEEKEKAAKVIKQVERSDAFRLYRVNGKRAQIGEFDFRNMLFATMESSPETLKRNLDLFKRYAGIHFRADVIAFLDFCEAAFTELMKPKAKIKR
;
A
#
# COMPACT_ATOMS: atom_id res chain seq x y z
N MET A 1 -46.84 40.86 -31.78
CA MET A 1 -45.83 41.15 -30.75
C MET A 1 -45.13 39.86 -30.42
N SER A 2 -43.96 39.64 -31.02
CA SER A 2 -43.17 38.43 -30.84
C SER A 2 -42.47 38.51 -29.48
N THR A 3 -42.87 37.66 -28.55
CA THR A 3 -42.19 37.46 -27.28
C THR A 3 -40.84 36.81 -27.56
N GLU A 4 -39.75 37.56 -27.41
CA GLU A 4 -38.40 37.01 -27.41
C GLU A 4 -38.29 35.89 -26.36
N PRO A 5 -37.66 34.75 -26.70
CA PRO A 5 -37.40 33.70 -25.72
C PRO A 5 -36.40 34.24 -24.68
N LYS A 6 -36.86 34.37 -23.43
CA LYS A 6 -36.01 34.71 -22.29
C LYS A 6 -34.84 33.74 -22.26
N ALA A 7 -33.63 34.29 -22.38
CA ALA A 7 -32.37 33.54 -22.32
C ALA A 7 -32.39 32.58 -21.12
N ASP A 8 -32.18 31.30 -21.40
CA ASP A 8 -32.14 30.22 -20.41
C ASP A 8 -31.11 30.57 -19.33
N SER A 9 -31.59 30.86 -18.13
CA SER A 9 -30.74 31.14 -16.98
C SER A 9 -30.00 29.85 -16.61
N HIS A 10 -28.68 29.84 -16.83
CA HIS A 10 -27.83 28.72 -16.41
C HIS A 10 -28.03 28.45 -14.90
N PRO A 11 -28.18 27.18 -14.49
CA PRO A 11 -28.38 26.83 -13.09
C PRO A 11 -27.17 27.30 -12.29
N ILE A 12 -27.38 28.05 -11.21
CA ILE A 12 -26.30 28.45 -10.30
C ILE A 12 -26.01 27.26 -9.39
N ILE A 13 -24.77 26.77 -9.38
CA ILE A 13 -24.38 25.71 -8.43
C ILE A 13 -24.31 26.30 -7.02
N THR A 14 -24.92 25.56 -6.12
CA THR A 14 -24.78 25.68 -4.67
C THR A 14 -24.31 24.34 -4.07
N THR A 15 -23.82 24.35 -2.83
CA THR A 15 -23.56 23.15 -1.99
C THR A 15 -24.79 22.29 -1.75
N HIS A 16 -25.96 22.66 -2.29
CA HIS A 16 -27.18 21.86 -2.28
C HIS A 16 -27.64 21.41 -3.68
N SER A 17 -26.90 21.75 -4.74
CA SER A 17 -27.23 21.32 -6.11
C SER A 17 -27.26 19.81 -6.28
N SER A 18 -28.12 19.34 -7.18
CA SER A 18 -28.31 17.94 -7.54
C SER A 18 -27.09 17.35 -8.26
N GLU A 19 -27.01 16.02 -8.25
CA GLU A 19 -25.98 15.23 -8.91
C GLU A 19 -25.85 15.60 -10.40
N PHE A 20 -24.61 15.73 -10.89
CA PHE A 20 -24.37 15.89 -12.33
C PHE A 20 -24.64 14.59 -13.08
N LYS A 21 -25.10 14.68 -14.32
CA LYS A 21 -25.22 13.49 -15.18
C LYS A 21 -23.84 12.90 -15.45
N LEU A 22 -23.71 11.57 -15.37
CA LEU A 22 -22.46 10.84 -15.59
C LEU A 22 -21.73 11.28 -16.87
N ASP A 23 -22.46 11.39 -17.98
CA ASP A 23 -21.90 11.75 -19.28
C ASP A 23 -21.23 13.14 -19.28
N ALA A 24 -21.69 14.06 -18.43
CA ALA A 24 -21.17 15.42 -18.37
C ALA A 24 -19.76 15.51 -17.76
N TYR A 25 -19.36 14.55 -16.91
CA TYR A 25 -18.07 14.59 -16.21
C TYR A 25 -17.15 13.40 -16.48
N THR A 26 -17.57 12.44 -17.31
CA THR A 26 -16.76 11.26 -17.68
C THR A 26 -15.42 11.62 -18.34
N HIS A 27 -15.36 12.76 -19.03
CA HIS A 27 -14.15 13.23 -19.73
C HIS A 27 -13.24 14.11 -18.87
N LEU A 28 -13.68 14.48 -17.66
CA LEU A 28 -12.92 15.34 -16.76
C LEU A 28 -12.01 14.51 -15.85
N SER A 29 -10.81 15.01 -15.55
CA SER A 29 -9.95 14.30 -14.63
C SER A 29 -10.44 14.45 -13.18
N PRO A 30 -10.34 13.40 -12.33
CA PRO A 30 -10.72 13.51 -10.92
C PRO A 30 -9.97 14.60 -10.15
N GLY A 31 -8.75 14.95 -10.57
CA GLY A 31 -8.01 16.07 -9.98
C GLY A 31 -8.66 17.42 -10.25
N GLU A 32 -9.11 17.66 -11.48
CA GLU A 32 -9.78 18.92 -11.86
C GLU A 32 -11.16 19.03 -11.20
N MET A 33 -11.90 17.92 -11.10
CA MET A 33 -13.17 17.87 -10.37
C MET A 33 -12.99 18.22 -8.87
N ALA A 34 -11.92 17.73 -8.23
CA ALA A 34 -11.63 18.08 -6.84
C ALA A 34 -11.27 19.57 -6.67
N VAL A 35 -10.48 20.14 -7.58
CA VAL A 35 -10.15 21.58 -7.59
C VAL A 35 -11.41 22.43 -7.77
N PHE A 36 -12.32 22.00 -8.64
CA PHE A 36 -13.61 22.65 -8.85
C PHE A 36 -14.45 22.68 -7.57
N VAL A 37 -14.58 21.56 -6.87
CA VAL A 37 -15.31 21.48 -5.58
C VAL A 37 -14.73 22.42 -4.53
N VAL A 38 -13.40 22.44 -4.39
CA VAL A 38 -12.70 23.35 -3.47
C VAL A 38 -13.01 24.82 -3.82
N HIS A 39 -13.14 25.16 -5.11
CA HIS A 39 -13.52 26.50 -5.54
C HIS A 39 -14.97 26.86 -5.21
N VAL A 40 -15.91 25.92 -5.38
CA VAL A 40 -17.33 26.09 -5.03
C VAL A 40 -17.46 26.36 -3.53
N LEU A 41 -16.84 25.51 -2.68
CA LEU A 41 -16.88 25.68 -1.22
C LEU A 41 -16.34 27.05 -0.77
N GLN A 42 -15.26 27.54 -1.39
CA GLN A 42 -14.71 28.87 -1.08
C GLN A 42 -15.62 30.02 -1.50
N THR A 43 -16.39 29.84 -2.56
CA THR A 43 -17.28 30.89 -3.06
C THR A 43 -18.49 31.05 -2.15
N GLU A 44 -18.87 29.97 -1.46
CA GLU A 44 -19.94 29.95 -0.47
C GLU A 44 -19.47 30.30 0.95
N SER A 45 -18.20 30.65 1.12
CA SER A 45 -17.58 30.89 2.43
C SER A 45 -17.72 29.70 3.39
N ALA A 46 -17.90 28.49 2.87
CA ALA A 46 -17.99 27.27 3.64
C ALA A 46 -16.59 26.82 4.10
N PRO A 47 -16.47 26.11 5.24
CA PRO A 47 -15.20 25.57 5.69
C PRO A 47 -14.64 24.58 4.65
N VAL A 48 -13.42 24.81 4.20
CA VAL A 48 -12.78 24.00 3.15
C VAL A 48 -11.98 22.85 3.77
N ALA A 49 -12.63 22.15 4.71
CA ALA A 49 -12.10 20.97 5.39
C ALA A 49 -12.15 19.74 4.46
N VAL A 50 -11.34 18.72 4.76
CA VAL A 50 -11.24 17.52 3.91
C VAL A 50 -12.58 16.79 3.81
N GLU A 51 -13.29 16.69 4.93
CA GLU A 51 -14.57 16.01 5.07
C GLU A 51 -15.63 16.65 4.17
N GLU A 52 -15.70 17.99 4.16
CA GLU A 52 -16.62 18.76 3.32
C GLU A 52 -16.27 18.66 1.83
N ILE A 53 -14.98 18.61 1.50
CA ILE A 53 -14.54 18.37 0.13
C ILE A 53 -14.94 16.96 -0.31
N VAL A 54 -14.74 15.95 0.54
CA VAL A 54 -15.10 14.55 0.24
C VAL A 54 -16.60 14.41 0.04
N SER A 55 -17.40 14.96 0.96
CA SER A 55 -18.87 14.91 0.88
C SER A 55 -19.36 15.60 -0.41
N THR A 56 -18.83 16.77 -0.74
CA THR A 56 -19.23 17.53 -1.92
C THR A 56 -18.75 16.89 -3.22
N CYS A 57 -17.53 16.33 -3.27
CA CYS A 57 -17.04 15.56 -4.42
C CYS A 57 -17.94 14.36 -4.72
N PHE A 58 -18.30 13.60 -3.68
CA PHE A 58 -19.19 12.44 -3.81
C PHE A 58 -20.60 12.86 -4.25
N ARG A 59 -21.12 13.97 -3.72
CA ARG A 59 -22.45 14.47 -4.06
C ARG A 59 -22.56 14.97 -5.51
N PHE A 60 -21.52 15.64 -6.00
CA PHE A 60 -21.47 16.12 -7.39
C PHE A 60 -21.12 15.03 -8.39
N PHE A 61 -20.19 14.13 -8.04
CA PHE A 61 -19.60 13.15 -8.97
C PHE A 61 -19.49 11.75 -8.33
N PRO A 62 -20.61 11.13 -7.93
CA PRO A 62 -20.58 9.90 -7.13
C PRO A 62 -19.85 8.76 -7.85
N HIS A 63 -20.02 8.61 -9.17
CA HIS A 63 -19.37 7.54 -9.92
C HIS A 63 -17.84 7.65 -9.95
N SER A 64 -17.29 8.86 -9.85
CA SER A 64 -15.84 9.11 -9.90
C SER A 64 -15.19 9.03 -8.52
N PHE A 65 -15.94 9.29 -7.45
CA PHE A 65 -15.44 9.36 -6.08
C PHE A 65 -16.09 8.34 -5.14
N ALA A 66 -16.80 7.34 -5.65
CA ALA A 66 -17.26 6.19 -4.89
C ALA A 66 -16.21 5.08 -4.83
N LEU A 67 -16.29 4.26 -3.80
CA LEU A 67 -15.54 3.00 -3.73
C LEU A 67 -16.04 2.02 -4.81
N LYS A 68 -15.13 1.35 -5.53
CA LYS A 68 -15.43 0.46 -6.67
C LYS A 68 -16.47 -0.64 -6.40
N ASN A 69 -16.60 -1.10 -5.15
CA ASN A 69 -17.54 -2.13 -4.74
C ASN A 69 -18.62 -1.61 -3.78
N TYR A 70 -18.61 -0.31 -3.48
CA TYR A 70 -19.51 0.33 -2.52
C TYR A 70 -19.92 1.70 -3.07
N PHE A 71 -20.78 1.70 -4.09
CA PHE A 71 -21.19 2.89 -4.83
C PHE A 71 -21.82 4.00 -3.97
N TYR A 72 -22.41 3.63 -2.82
CA TYR A 72 -23.02 4.57 -1.87
C TYR A 72 -22.03 5.15 -0.86
N TRP A 73 -20.76 4.77 -0.91
CA TRP A 73 -19.74 5.17 0.06
C TRP A 73 -18.64 5.98 -0.62
N PRO A 74 -18.31 7.19 -0.11
CA PRO A 74 -17.26 8.02 -0.67
C PRO A 74 -15.87 7.40 -0.47
N ASP A 75 -15.01 7.51 -1.48
CA ASP A 75 -13.60 7.14 -1.42
C ASP A 75 -12.76 8.34 -0.97
N SER A 76 -12.68 8.56 0.35
CA SER A 76 -11.94 9.66 0.95
C SER A 76 -10.44 9.62 0.65
N ALA A 77 -9.87 8.41 0.51
CA ALA A 77 -8.46 8.22 0.18
C ALA A 77 -8.15 8.69 -1.25
N LEU A 78 -9.06 8.43 -2.20
CA LEU A 78 -8.96 8.95 -3.57
C LEU A 78 -8.99 10.47 -3.58
N VAL A 79 -9.97 11.10 -2.91
CA VAL A 79 -10.08 12.57 -2.84
C VAL A 79 -8.81 13.17 -2.25
N THR A 80 -8.32 12.65 -1.12
CA THR A 80 -7.10 13.14 -0.46
C THR A 80 -5.88 13.05 -1.38
N ARG A 81 -5.73 11.93 -2.12
CA ARG A 81 -4.66 11.80 -3.14
C ARG A 81 -4.81 12.85 -4.24
N ARG A 82 -6.02 13.12 -4.73
CA ARG A 82 -6.26 14.13 -5.77
C ARG A 82 -6.00 15.55 -5.29
N LEU A 83 -6.30 15.87 -4.03
CA LEU A 83 -5.95 17.15 -3.42
C LEU A 83 -4.43 17.33 -3.33
N HIS A 84 -3.69 16.27 -2.98
CA HIS A 84 -2.23 16.28 -2.98
C HIS A 84 -1.66 16.49 -4.39
N ASP A 85 -2.13 15.72 -5.37
CA ASP A 85 -1.72 15.86 -6.78
C ASP A 85 -1.97 17.30 -7.29
N ALA A 86 -3.12 17.90 -6.94
CA ALA A 86 -3.47 19.26 -7.33
C ALA A 86 -2.62 20.33 -6.62
N LYS A 87 -2.20 20.07 -5.37
CA LYS A 87 -1.27 20.92 -4.62
C LYS A 87 0.13 20.89 -5.24
N GLU A 88 0.64 19.71 -5.60
CA GLU A 88 1.94 19.57 -6.29
C GLU A 88 1.96 20.28 -7.63
N LYS A 89 0.84 20.25 -8.37
CA LYS A 89 0.65 21.00 -9.62
C LYS A 89 0.49 22.51 -9.43
N GLY A 90 0.48 23.02 -8.19
CA GLY A 90 0.29 24.44 -7.91
C GLY A 90 -1.13 24.94 -8.20
N LEU A 91 -2.13 24.07 -8.27
CA LEU A 91 -3.53 24.47 -8.43
C LEU A 91 -4.16 24.86 -7.08
N LEU A 92 -3.70 24.20 -6.01
CA LEU A 92 -4.17 24.41 -4.63
C LEU A 92 -3.03 24.86 -3.70
N LYS A 93 -3.41 25.52 -2.60
CA LYS A 93 -2.58 25.80 -1.41
C LYS A 93 -3.29 25.21 -0.19
N GLY A 94 -2.56 24.95 0.90
CA GLY A 94 -3.14 24.51 2.17
C GLY A 94 -2.74 23.08 2.57
N ASN A 95 -3.39 22.57 3.61
CA ASN A 95 -3.21 21.22 4.14
C ASN A 95 -4.54 20.72 4.75
N ALA A 96 -4.56 19.50 5.29
CA ALA A 96 -5.77 18.93 5.86
C ALA A 96 -6.27 19.64 7.13
N THR A 97 -5.37 20.29 7.87
CA THR A 97 -5.67 20.94 9.16
C THR A 97 -6.17 22.37 8.98
N ASP A 98 -5.52 23.14 8.10
CA ASP A 98 -5.79 24.55 7.81
C ASP A 98 -6.83 24.72 6.69
N GLY A 99 -7.22 23.63 6.02
CA GLY A 99 -8.07 23.62 4.85
C GLY A 99 -7.33 23.94 3.54
N TYR A 100 -8.09 23.93 2.44
CA TYR A 100 -7.54 24.13 1.10
C TYR A 100 -8.01 25.43 0.45
N GLU A 101 -7.08 26.13 -0.21
CA GLU A 101 -7.36 27.35 -0.99
C GLU A 101 -7.06 27.16 -2.49
N THR A 102 -7.91 27.70 -3.39
CA THR A 102 -7.63 27.70 -4.83
C THR A 102 -6.69 28.82 -5.23
N LYS A 103 -5.58 28.48 -5.91
CA LYS A 103 -4.68 29.47 -6.51
C LYS A 103 -5.26 30.02 -7.82
N ALA A 104 -4.61 31.04 -8.39
CA ALA A 104 -5.03 31.65 -9.66
C ALA A 104 -5.19 30.63 -10.81
N GLN A 105 -4.25 29.68 -10.92
CA GLN A 105 -4.33 28.58 -11.90
C GLN A 105 -5.48 27.61 -11.58
N GLY A 106 -5.66 27.24 -10.31
CA GLY A 106 -6.79 26.40 -9.88
C GLY A 106 -8.15 27.03 -10.21
N ARG A 107 -8.28 28.36 -10.10
CA ARG A 107 -9.49 29.08 -10.50
C ARG A 107 -9.76 29.00 -12.01
N GLN A 108 -8.74 28.99 -12.86
CA GLN A 108 -8.91 28.82 -14.30
C GLN A 108 -9.40 27.40 -14.62
N VAL A 109 -8.81 26.39 -13.98
CA VAL A 109 -9.25 24.99 -14.10
C VAL A 109 -10.70 24.83 -13.63
N ALA A 110 -11.06 25.41 -12.49
CA ALA A 110 -12.43 25.38 -11.99
C ALA A 110 -13.42 26.00 -12.99
N LYS A 111 -13.06 27.11 -13.66
CA LYS A 111 -13.88 27.72 -14.72
C LYS A 111 -14.03 26.82 -15.94
N GLN A 112 -12.98 26.10 -16.34
CA GLN A 112 -13.04 25.14 -17.45
C GLN A 112 -13.96 23.97 -17.12
N VAL A 113 -13.85 23.42 -15.90
CA VAL A 113 -14.74 22.37 -15.41
C VAL A 113 -16.19 22.86 -15.36
N ALA A 114 -16.44 24.06 -14.82
CA ALA A 114 -17.79 24.64 -14.79
C ALA A 114 -18.40 24.76 -16.20
N LYS A 115 -17.60 25.23 -17.17
CA LYS A 115 -18.01 25.32 -18.57
C LYS A 115 -18.33 23.96 -19.17
N ALA A 116 -17.52 22.93 -18.88
CA ALA A 116 -17.75 21.57 -19.36
C ALA A 116 -19.02 20.95 -18.75
N LEU A 117 -19.32 21.28 -17.49
CA LEU A 117 -20.55 20.87 -16.80
C LEU A 117 -21.79 21.70 -17.22
N GLY A 118 -21.61 22.75 -18.01
CA GLY A 118 -22.69 23.64 -18.44
C GLY A 118 -23.21 24.56 -17.32
N VAL A 119 -22.40 24.85 -16.32
CA VAL A 119 -22.80 25.63 -15.14
C VAL A 119 -22.02 26.94 -15.02
N SER A 120 -22.73 28.01 -14.65
CA SER A 120 -22.14 29.27 -14.21
C SER A 120 -21.65 29.16 -12.76
N LEU A 121 -20.41 29.60 -12.53
CA LEU A 121 -19.89 29.83 -11.18
C LEU A 121 -20.39 31.19 -10.67
N PRO A 122 -20.73 31.31 -9.38
CA PRO A 122 -21.06 32.61 -8.80
C PRO A 122 -19.87 33.56 -9.00
N ALA A 123 -20.14 34.78 -9.48
CA ALA A 123 -19.13 35.81 -9.44
C ALA A 123 -18.75 36.01 -7.97
N ARG A 124 -17.45 35.87 -7.62
CA ARG A 124 -17.00 36.19 -6.27
C ARG A 124 -17.54 37.58 -5.92
N PRO A 125 -18.15 37.77 -4.74
CA PRO A 125 -18.52 39.10 -4.30
C PRO A 125 -17.26 39.93 -4.45
N LYS A 126 -17.33 40.92 -5.34
CA LYS A 126 -16.25 41.86 -5.57
C LYS A 126 -16.14 42.50 -4.19
N VAL A 127 -15.17 42.06 -3.40
CA VAL A 127 -14.84 42.67 -2.12
C VAL A 127 -14.43 44.06 -2.57
N GLU A 128 -15.42 44.94 -2.57
CA GLU A 128 -15.28 46.34 -2.87
C GLU A 128 -14.14 46.73 -1.96
N ALA A 129 -13.03 47.11 -2.58
CA ALA A 129 -11.83 47.51 -1.87
C ALA A 129 -12.21 48.76 -1.11
N SER A 130 -12.91 48.56 0.00
CA SER A 130 -13.25 49.55 0.99
C SER A 130 -11.88 50.06 1.37
N ALA A 131 -11.62 51.28 0.91
CA ALA A 131 -10.40 51.99 1.15
C ALA A 131 -10.08 51.80 2.63
N LEU A 132 -9.00 51.05 2.91
CA LEU A 132 -8.39 51.09 4.22
C LEU A 132 -8.29 52.58 4.57
N PRO A 133 -8.84 53.03 5.71
CA PRO A 133 -8.55 54.36 6.20
C PRO A 133 -7.04 54.46 6.22
N VAL A 134 -6.51 55.39 5.43
CA VAL A 134 -5.12 55.79 5.50
C VAL A 134 -4.93 56.24 6.94
N GLU A 135 -4.36 55.37 7.79
CA GLU A 135 -3.83 55.82 9.07
C GLU A 135 -2.77 56.85 8.72
N GLU A 136 -3.15 58.09 9.00
CA GLU A 136 -2.35 59.29 8.91
C GLU A 136 -1.11 59.07 9.78
N LYS A 137 0.00 58.93 9.08
CA LYS A 137 1.33 58.80 9.64
C LYS A 137 1.68 60.12 10.30
N GLU A 138 1.36 60.30 11.58
CA GLU A 138 1.93 61.37 12.39
C GLU A 138 3.46 61.21 12.42
N GLU A 139 4.12 62.15 11.76
CA GLU A 139 5.55 62.35 11.73
C GLU A 139 5.98 63.05 13.04
N ILE A 140 6.36 62.26 14.05
CA ILE A 140 7.00 62.80 15.26
C ILE A 140 8.52 62.85 15.04
N ALA A 141 9.04 64.08 15.01
CA ALA A 141 10.45 64.44 14.90
C ALA A 141 11.29 63.95 16.12
N PRO A 142 12.62 63.81 15.96
CA PRO A 142 13.49 63.26 16.99
C PRO A 142 13.91 64.31 18.02
N SER A 143 13.69 64.03 19.31
CA SER A 143 14.23 64.77 20.44
C SER A 143 15.04 63.83 21.33
N ALA A 144 16.25 64.27 21.68
CA ALA A 144 17.34 63.50 22.25
C ALA A 144 17.26 63.43 23.81
N PRO A 145 18.27 62.92 24.54
CA PRO A 145 18.09 61.90 25.57
C PRO A 145 18.15 62.45 27.00
N VAL A 146 17.35 61.90 27.92
CA VAL A 146 17.50 62.16 29.35
C VAL A 146 17.55 60.85 30.14
N THR A 147 18.72 60.67 30.74
CA THR A 147 19.11 59.78 31.84
C THR A 147 18.11 59.70 33.00
N ARG A 148 17.98 58.49 33.57
CA ARG A 148 18.03 58.10 35.00
C ARG A 148 17.06 56.93 35.22
N GLU A 149 17.49 55.74 35.62
CA GLU A 149 18.10 55.30 36.90
C GLU A 149 17.04 54.41 37.60
N ILE A 150 17.49 53.37 38.32
CA ILE A 150 16.70 52.53 39.27
C ILE A 150 15.80 51.47 38.58
N GLU A 151 15.70 50.19 38.96
CA GLU A 151 16.41 49.30 39.87
C GLU A 151 15.89 47.87 39.61
N LYS A 152 16.81 46.98 39.26
CA LYS A 152 17.02 45.62 39.81
C LYS A 152 15.81 44.84 40.41
N GLN A 153 15.49 43.69 39.80
CA GLN A 153 15.45 42.35 40.42
C GLN A 153 15.09 41.32 39.32
N GLU A 154 16.05 40.58 38.75
CA GLU A 154 16.68 39.36 39.29
C GLU A 154 15.70 38.19 39.51
N THR A 155 15.57 37.32 38.51
CA THR A 155 15.68 35.87 38.77
C THR A 155 16.57 35.20 37.72
N ARG A 156 17.60 34.57 38.27
CA ARG A 156 18.66 33.80 37.62
C ARG A 156 18.13 32.43 37.19
N LYS A 157 18.62 31.93 36.06
CA LYS A 157 19.35 30.65 36.07
C LYS A 157 20.43 30.64 35.00
N LYS A 158 21.67 30.63 35.50
CA LYS A 158 22.93 30.65 34.78
C LYS A 158 23.24 29.28 34.19
N GLU A 159 23.56 29.30 32.92
CA GLU A 159 24.51 28.44 32.24
C GLU A 159 25.91 29.03 32.42
N VAL A 160 26.85 28.30 33.04
CA VAL A 160 28.31 28.55 32.97
C VAL A 160 28.98 27.17 33.13
N ARG A 161 29.51 26.58 32.06
CA ARG A 161 30.90 26.67 31.55
C ARG A 161 31.87 25.86 32.41
N GLN A 162 32.61 24.95 31.78
CA GLN A 162 34.08 25.06 31.75
C GLN A 162 34.72 24.09 30.76
N LYS A 163 35.58 24.70 29.91
CA LYS A 163 36.67 24.09 29.16
C LYS A 163 37.49 23.16 30.05
N GLN A 164 37.95 22.03 29.51
CA GLN A 164 39.36 21.63 29.55
C GLN A 164 39.73 20.81 28.28
N LYS A 165 41.04 20.73 28.04
CA LYS A 165 41.74 20.64 26.76
C LYS A 165 42.37 19.25 26.60
N ALA A 166 42.47 18.80 25.34
CA ALA A 166 43.46 17.88 24.76
C ALA A 166 43.55 16.40 25.22
N THR A 167 43.35 15.46 24.30
CA THR A 167 44.42 14.58 23.73
C THR A 167 43.88 13.66 22.62
N LYS A 168 44.73 13.41 21.60
CA LYS A 168 44.63 12.47 20.46
C LYS A 168 44.68 10.99 20.95
N PRO A 169 44.24 9.93 20.22
CA PRO A 169 44.76 9.49 18.91
C PRO A 169 43.66 9.02 17.91
N GLU A 170 43.80 9.19 16.60
CA GLU A 170 44.41 8.29 15.60
C GLU A 170 43.63 7.00 15.21
N LYS A 171 43.14 6.97 13.95
CA LYS A 171 43.13 5.86 12.97
C LYS A 171 42.44 4.51 13.30
N LYS A 172 41.39 4.17 12.54
CA LYS A 172 41.38 3.21 11.39
C LYS A 172 40.00 2.56 11.18
N ALA A 173 39.48 2.72 9.96
CA ALA A 173 38.53 1.79 9.36
C ALA A 173 39.32 0.61 8.76
N VAL A 174 38.95 -0.62 9.10
CA VAL A 174 39.49 -1.86 8.50
C VAL A 174 38.32 -2.79 8.14
N THR A 175 38.19 -2.95 6.83
CA THR A 175 37.92 -4.14 6.00
C THR A 175 37.48 -5.48 6.64
N LYS A 176 36.48 -6.08 5.97
CA LYS A 176 36.30 -7.52 5.74
C LYS A 176 37.63 -8.26 5.42
N LYS A 177 37.90 -9.40 6.06
CA LYS A 177 38.05 -10.74 5.43
C LYS A 177 38.40 -11.83 6.45
N SER A 178 37.80 -13.00 6.23
CA SER A 178 38.34 -14.37 6.32
C SER A 178 39.63 -14.67 7.09
N GLY A 179 39.62 -15.76 7.87
CA GLY A 179 40.81 -16.59 8.08
C GLY A 179 40.84 -17.38 9.39
N MET A 180 40.70 -18.70 9.29
CA MET A 180 40.90 -19.70 10.34
C MET A 180 42.33 -19.73 10.90
N GLN A 181 42.47 -20.09 12.19
CA GLN A 181 43.45 -20.98 12.85
C GLN A 181 43.40 -20.66 14.36
N ALA A 182 43.70 -21.51 15.34
CA ALA A 182 43.81 -22.95 15.53
C ALA A 182 43.78 -23.13 17.07
N ASN A 183 43.49 -24.35 17.54
CA ASN A 183 43.49 -24.80 18.94
C ASN A 183 44.79 -24.46 19.70
N PRO A 184 44.74 -24.40 21.04
CA PRO A 184 45.11 -25.59 21.82
C PRO A 184 44.13 -25.91 22.96
N GLY A 185 43.97 -27.20 23.25
CA GLY A 185 43.09 -27.70 24.28
C GLY A 185 43.59 -27.48 25.71
N LYS A 186 42.66 -27.60 26.67
CA LYS A 186 42.87 -28.14 28.02
C LYS A 186 41.51 -28.32 28.71
N GLU A 187 41.11 -29.58 28.80
CA GLU A 187 40.70 -30.27 30.03
C GLU A 187 40.54 -29.40 31.30
N SER A 188 39.33 -29.39 31.91
CA SER A 188 39.10 -29.78 33.31
C SER A 188 37.76 -29.28 33.90
N ALA A 189 37.23 -30.12 34.81
CA ALA A 189 36.43 -29.78 35.99
C ALA A 189 34.94 -29.40 35.85
N ALA A 190 34.12 -30.43 36.00
CA ALA A 190 33.04 -30.54 36.98
C ALA A 190 32.54 -29.25 37.66
N ARG A 191 31.24 -28.94 37.47
CA ARG A 191 30.46 -28.27 38.52
C ARG A 191 29.06 -28.88 38.65
N VAL A 192 28.95 -29.65 39.72
CA VAL A 192 27.76 -30.13 40.42
C VAL A 192 26.78 -28.97 40.63
N ILE A 193 25.55 -29.09 40.14
CA ILE A 193 24.40 -28.35 40.68
C ILE A 193 23.41 -29.40 41.20
N LYS A 194 23.44 -29.55 42.53
CA LYS A 194 22.39 -30.18 43.35
C LYS A 194 21.09 -29.42 43.13
N THR A 195 20.03 -30.11 42.72
CA THR A 195 18.66 -29.74 43.12
C THR A 195 17.96 -31.01 43.58
N SER A 196 17.56 -30.96 44.84
CA SER A 196 16.97 -32.01 45.64
C SER A 196 15.50 -32.25 45.27
N ALA A 197 15.18 -33.51 45.07
CA ALA A 197 13.84 -34.06 45.16
C ALA A 197 13.28 -33.92 46.59
N PRO A 198 11.96 -33.94 46.74
CA PRO A 198 11.36 -34.75 47.80
C PRO A 198 10.44 -35.83 47.22
N GLU A 199 10.66 -37.03 47.75
CA GLU A 199 9.96 -38.30 47.58
C GLU A 199 8.58 -38.32 48.29
N PRO A 200 7.79 -39.42 48.23
CA PRO A 200 6.34 -39.38 48.14
C PRO A 200 5.66 -39.76 49.47
N ARG A 201 4.35 -39.53 49.56
CA ARG A 201 3.50 -40.20 50.54
C ARG A 201 2.37 -40.96 49.89
N GLU A 202 2.24 -42.16 50.43
CA GLU A 202 1.40 -43.28 50.06
C GLU A 202 -0.09 -43.13 50.37
N GLN A 203 -0.86 -43.78 49.50
CA GLN A 203 -2.03 -44.65 49.77
C GLN A 203 -3.26 -44.08 50.50
N ALA A 204 -4.40 -44.08 49.78
CA ALA A 204 -5.57 -44.82 50.22
C ALA A 204 -6.37 -45.36 49.02
N LYS A 205 -6.70 -46.65 49.13
CA LYS A 205 -7.42 -47.49 48.17
C LYS A 205 -8.93 -47.21 48.25
N THR A 206 -9.63 -47.35 47.12
CA THR A 206 -10.91 -48.08 47.02
C THR A 206 -11.26 -48.28 45.55
N ALA A 207 -11.58 -49.52 45.19
CA ALA A 207 -12.01 -49.98 43.86
C ALA A 207 -13.50 -50.45 43.95
N PRO A 208 -14.07 -51.14 42.95
CA PRO A 208 -14.74 -50.57 41.78
C PRO A 208 -16.21 -51.08 41.64
N LYS A 209 -16.99 -50.49 40.71
CA LYS A 209 -18.22 -50.99 40.02
C LYS A 209 -18.79 -49.78 39.24
N LYS A 210 -19.36 -49.82 38.04
CA LYS A 210 -19.95 -50.87 37.21
C LYS A 210 -20.03 -50.34 35.76
N THR A 211 -19.77 -51.22 34.81
CA THR A 211 -20.31 -51.36 33.46
C THR A 211 -21.62 -50.63 33.18
N VAL A 212 -21.70 -49.80 32.11
CA VAL A 212 -22.75 -49.81 31.06
C VAL A 212 -22.22 -49.09 29.79
N ASN A 213 -22.16 -49.81 28.67
CA ASN A 213 -22.21 -49.29 27.28
C ASN A 213 -23.56 -49.74 26.67
N PRO A 214 -23.97 -49.31 25.46
CA PRO A 214 -24.37 -47.97 25.06
C PRO A 214 -25.81 -47.96 24.49
N VAL A 215 -26.56 -46.87 24.63
CA VAL A 215 -27.87 -46.73 23.97
C VAL A 215 -27.68 -46.20 22.55
N VAL A 216 -27.95 -47.10 21.61
CA VAL A 216 -28.21 -46.86 20.18
C VAL A 216 -29.34 -45.86 20.04
N ASN A 217 -29.15 -44.76 19.31
CA ASN A 217 -30.26 -43.96 18.81
C ASN A 217 -30.10 -43.63 17.32
N ALA A 218 -30.83 -44.43 16.55
CA ALA A 218 -31.69 -44.05 15.43
C ALA A 218 -31.23 -42.92 14.50
N ARG A 219 -30.63 -43.38 13.40
CA ARG A 219 -30.68 -42.86 12.03
C ARG A 219 -32.09 -42.37 11.67
N VAL A 220 -32.25 -41.06 11.44
CA VAL A 220 -33.41 -40.49 10.73
C VAL A 220 -32.98 -40.13 9.32
N GLU A 221 -33.43 -40.95 8.37
CA GLU A 221 -33.33 -40.70 6.93
C GLU A 221 -34.32 -39.60 6.53
N PHE A 222 -33.81 -38.45 6.11
CA PHE A 222 -34.61 -37.45 5.41
C PHE A 222 -34.60 -37.76 3.90
N LYS A 223 -35.67 -38.41 3.44
CA LYS A 223 -36.03 -38.55 2.02
C LYS A 223 -36.30 -37.16 1.42
N GLN A 224 -35.38 -36.66 0.60
CA GLN A 224 -35.69 -35.56 -0.33
C GLN A 224 -36.30 -36.14 -1.62
N LYS A 225 -37.55 -35.78 -1.90
CA LYS A 225 -38.24 -36.05 -3.16
C LYS A 225 -37.65 -35.15 -4.28
N PRO A 226 -37.43 -35.66 -5.50
CA PRO A 226 -37.12 -34.83 -6.65
C PRO A 226 -38.41 -34.19 -7.20
N GLY A 227 -38.52 -32.87 -7.06
CA GLY A 227 -39.57 -32.05 -7.67
C GLY A 227 -39.31 -31.82 -9.15
N LYS A 228 -40.30 -32.20 -9.95
CA LYS A 228 -40.39 -32.14 -11.41
C LYS A 228 -40.07 -30.77 -12.03
N ALA A 229 -39.38 -30.89 -13.17
CA ALA A 229 -39.35 -30.03 -14.34
C ALA A 229 -40.56 -29.09 -14.56
N ALA A 230 -40.26 -27.83 -14.86
CA ALA A 230 -41.03 -27.00 -15.76
C ALA A 230 -40.08 -26.36 -16.78
N SER A 231 -40.14 -26.91 -17.98
CA SER A 231 -39.47 -26.49 -19.20
C SER A 231 -40.21 -25.35 -19.91
N ARG A 232 -39.44 -24.49 -20.60
CA ARG A 232 -39.72 -23.76 -21.87
C ARG A 232 -39.62 -22.22 -21.77
N PRO A 233 -39.39 -21.51 -22.88
CA PRO A 233 -38.60 -21.86 -24.06
C PRO A 233 -37.57 -20.78 -24.46
N LYS A 234 -36.59 -21.20 -25.26
CA LYS A 234 -35.69 -20.36 -26.03
C LYS A 234 -36.45 -19.69 -27.18
N THR A 235 -36.21 -18.41 -27.42
CA THR A 235 -36.40 -17.78 -28.72
C THR A 235 -35.09 -17.11 -29.16
N PRO A 236 -34.62 -17.34 -30.40
CA PRO A 236 -33.47 -16.66 -30.96
C PRO A 236 -33.94 -15.41 -31.72
N VAL A 237 -33.37 -14.25 -31.43
CA VAL A 237 -33.52 -13.05 -32.27
C VAL A 237 -32.15 -12.53 -32.67
N LYS A 238 -31.76 -12.87 -33.88
CA LYS A 238 -30.98 -12.07 -34.85
C LYS A 238 -31.82 -12.12 -36.13
N PRO A 239 -31.88 -11.08 -36.99
CA PRO A 239 -30.74 -10.31 -37.50
C PRO A 239 -31.04 -8.79 -37.50
N VAL A 240 -30.13 -7.88 -37.85
CA VAL A 240 -29.96 -7.36 -39.22
C VAL A 240 -28.77 -6.41 -39.23
N VAL A 241 -27.85 -6.71 -40.14
CA VAL A 241 -26.80 -5.82 -40.64
C VAL A 241 -27.47 -4.77 -41.54
N LYS A 242 -27.21 -3.48 -41.31
CA LYS A 242 -27.29 -2.47 -42.37
C LYS A 242 -25.99 -1.70 -42.46
N HIS A 243 -25.30 -1.95 -43.57
CA HIS A 243 -24.26 -1.09 -44.12
C HIS A 243 -24.86 0.26 -44.52
N GLY A 244 -24.27 1.34 -44.03
CA GLY A 244 -24.56 2.72 -44.46
C GLY A 244 -23.28 3.38 -44.97
N LYS A 245 -23.07 3.27 -46.28
CA LYS A 245 -22.03 3.92 -47.08
C LYS A 245 -22.57 5.27 -47.57
N LYS A 246 -21.95 6.39 -47.18
CA LYS A 246 -21.97 7.70 -47.90
C LYS A 246 -20.63 8.39 -47.58
N GLN A 247 -19.72 8.56 -48.55
CA GLN A 247 -19.62 9.75 -49.43
C GLN A 247 -19.67 11.04 -48.58
N GLY A 248 -18.63 11.86 -48.42
CA GLY A 248 -17.58 12.23 -49.36
C GLY A 248 -17.90 13.64 -49.88
N THR A 249 -17.30 14.68 -49.28
CA THR A 249 -17.17 16.00 -49.90
C THR A 249 -15.91 16.71 -49.41
N LYS A 250 -15.00 16.91 -50.36
CA LYS A 250 -13.93 17.91 -50.40
C LYS A 250 -14.48 19.33 -50.15
N LYS A 251 -13.66 20.15 -49.47
CA LYS A 251 -13.39 21.58 -49.74
C LYS A 251 -12.13 21.89 -48.92
N GLU A 252 -10.93 21.98 -49.51
CA GLU A 252 -10.38 23.15 -50.23
C GLU A 252 -10.68 24.49 -49.56
N GLY A 253 -9.59 25.13 -49.11
CA GLY A 253 -9.57 26.44 -48.45
C GLY A 253 -8.17 26.75 -47.93
N ALA A 254 -7.26 27.02 -48.87
CA ALA A 254 -5.96 27.63 -48.62
C ALA A 254 -6.13 29.10 -48.15
N LEU A 255 -5.13 29.60 -47.40
CA LEU A 255 -4.61 30.98 -47.29
C LEU A 255 -3.78 31.03 -45.97
N ALA A 256 -2.46 30.85 -45.99
CA ALA A 256 -1.44 31.86 -46.28
C ALA A 256 -1.47 33.08 -45.34
N ALA A 257 -0.55 33.14 -44.38
CA ALA A 257 0.02 34.41 -43.87
C ALA A 257 1.37 34.16 -43.18
N LYS A 258 2.44 34.59 -43.85
CA LYS A 258 3.78 34.84 -43.33
C LYS A 258 3.72 35.84 -42.17
N GLN A 259 4.62 35.71 -41.19
CA GLN A 259 5.49 36.81 -40.78
C GLN A 259 6.74 36.29 -40.06
N GLU A 260 7.87 36.45 -40.74
CA GLU A 260 9.21 36.62 -40.14
C GLU A 260 9.23 37.87 -39.27
N ILE A 261 10.07 37.89 -38.23
CA ILE A 261 11.03 38.99 -37.94
C ILE A 261 11.85 38.72 -36.65
N LYS A 262 13.18 38.72 -36.86
CA LYS A 262 14.30 39.24 -36.05
C LYS A 262 14.79 38.55 -34.75
N LYS A 263 15.97 37.93 -34.92
CA LYS A 263 17.22 38.03 -34.13
C LYS A 263 17.24 39.04 -32.96
N ALA A 264 17.71 38.56 -31.79
CA ALA A 264 18.74 39.24 -30.99
C ALA A 264 19.44 38.26 -30.01
N THR A 265 20.76 38.12 -30.15
CA THR A 265 21.73 37.64 -29.13
C THR A 265 21.96 38.71 -28.05
N PRO A 266 22.44 38.35 -26.83
CA PRO A 266 23.89 38.37 -26.53
C PRO A 266 24.37 37.08 -25.78
N LYS A 267 25.60 36.61 -26.00
CA LYS A 267 26.82 36.82 -25.16
C LYS A 267 26.50 36.79 -23.66
N GLY A 268 27.12 36.04 -22.77
CA GLY A 268 28.28 35.13 -22.67
C GLY A 268 28.24 34.65 -21.20
N GLU A 269 28.85 33.54 -20.80
CA GLU A 269 30.09 33.60 -20.02
C GLU A 269 30.57 32.16 -19.71
N ARG A 270 31.89 32.00 -19.87
CA ARG A 270 32.77 30.89 -19.53
C ARG A 270 32.43 30.16 -18.22
N VAL A 271 32.80 28.87 -18.11
CA VAL A 271 33.94 28.40 -17.29
C VAL A 271 34.17 26.88 -17.46
N VAL A 272 35.30 26.59 -18.12
CA VAL A 272 36.34 25.56 -17.84
C VAL A 272 35.96 24.07 -17.79
N GLU A 273 36.34 23.43 -18.89
CA GLU A 273 36.69 22.03 -19.10
C GLU A 273 38.19 21.80 -18.82
N LYS A 274 38.56 20.68 -18.18
CA LYS A 274 39.85 19.93 -18.22
C LYS A 274 39.98 19.02 -16.97
N ASN A 275 40.60 17.84 -16.97
CA ASN A 275 41.30 17.07 -17.98
C ASN A 275 41.47 15.63 -17.48
N GLN A 276 41.66 14.73 -18.44
CA GLN A 276 42.07 13.33 -18.32
C GLN A 276 43.45 13.14 -17.66
N ASN A 277 43.73 11.96 -17.09
CA ASN A 277 45.00 11.27 -17.40
C ASN A 277 45.00 9.77 -17.12
N ILE A 278 45.51 9.02 -18.10
CA ILE A 278 45.81 7.58 -18.14
C ILE A 278 47.34 7.45 -18.17
N LYS A 279 47.96 6.66 -17.28
CA LYS A 279 49.30 6.01 -17.44
C LYS A 279 49.31 4.78 -16.53
N LYS A 280 49.46 3.51 -16.95
CA LYS A 280 50.46 2.78 -17.77
C LYS A 280 51.88 2.76 -17.17
N LYS A 281 52.30 1.58 -16.64
CA LYS A 281 53.65 0.94 -16.61
C LYS A 281 53.60 -0.24 -15.61
N GLN A 282 53.71 -1.52 -16.00
CA GLN A 282 54.82 -2.35 -16.52
C GLN A 282 55.95 -2.73 -15.53
N ALA A 283 56.28 -4.04 -15.59
CA ALA A 283 57.48 -4.77 -15.10
C ALA A 283 57.51 -5.11 -13.59
N LYS A 284 58.07 -6.22 -13.07
CA LYS A 284 58.79 -7.40 -13.62
C LYS A 284 58.92 -8.45 -12.49
N ALA A 285 58.91 -9.74 -12.87
CA ALA A 285 59.73 -10.88 -12.39
C ALA A 285 59.68 -11.45 -10.94
N SER A 286 59.91 -12.78 -10.90
CA SER A 286 60.46 -13.62 -9.81
C SER A 286 59.44 -14.17 -8.79
N ALA A 287 59.34 -15.46 -8.41
CA ALA A 287 59.97 -16.74 -8.76
C ALA A 287 59.06 -17.88 -8.19
N GLN A 288 59.17 -19.10 -8.73
CA GLN A 288 58.61 -20.34 -8.13
C GLN A 288 59.43 -20.75 -6.87
N PRO A 289 58.88 -21.55 -5.93
CA PRO A 289 58.74 -23.03 -6.05
C PRO A 289 57.33 -23.48 -5.56
N GLY A 290 56.79 -24.67 -5.78
CA GLY A 290 57.34 -26.03 -5.69
C GLY A 290 56.13 -26.92 -5.34
N GLN A 291 56.09 -28.10 -5.94
CA GLN A 291 55.00 -29.09 -5.93
C GLN A 291 54.53 -29.47 -4.52
N LEU A 292 53.26 -29.89 -4.39
CA LEU A 292 52.91 -31.09 -3.62
C LEU A 292 51.52 -31.62 -4.00
N THR A 293 51.61 -32.75 -4.68
CA THR A 293 50.59 -33.72 -5.08
C THR A 293 49.72 -34.16 -3.90
N ILE A 294 48.39 -34.12 -4.03
CA ILE A 294 47.49 -34.90 -3.16
C ILE A 294 46.59 -35.77 -4.03
N SER A 295 46.74 -37.06 -3.79
CA SER A 295 46.18 -38.22 -4.47
C SER A 295 44.66 -38.26 -4.35
N LEU A 296 44.00 -38.32 -5.51
CA LEU A 296 42.57 -38.62 -5.64
C LEU A 296 42.36 -40.12 -5.38
N THR A 297 41.55 -40.47 -4.39
CA THR A 297 41.10 -41.85 -4.16
C THR A 297 39.83 -42.14 -4.97
N PRO A 298 39.72 -43.34 -5.58
CA PRO A 298 38.67 -43.65 -6.55
C PRO A 298 37.34 -44.08 -5.88
N PRO A 299 36.19 -43.76 -6.49
CA PRO A 299 34.90 -44.30 -6.07
C PRO A 299 34.76 -45.78 -6.46
N LYS A 300 34.42 -46.59 -5.45
CA LYS A 300 34.12 -48.02 -5.54
C LYS A 300 32.97 -48.29 -6.50
N ALA A 301 33.24 -49.22 -7.42
CA ALA A 301 32.27 -49.82 -8.32
C ALA A 301 31.20 -50.62 -7.57
N TRP A 302 29.93 -50.33 -7.86
CA TRP A 302 28.84 -51.28 -7.67
C TRP A 302 28.26 -51.69 -9.03
N LYS A 303 28.05 -53.00 -9.11
CA LYS A 303 27.84 -53.80 -10.31
C LYS A 303 26.42 -53.64 -10.87
N LYS A 304 26.37 -53.74 -12.20
CA LYS A 304 25.23 -54.15 -13.05
C LYS A 304 24.47 -55.33 -12.42
N ALA A 305 23.14 -55.27 -12.40
CA ALA A 305 22.27 -55.85 -13.44
C ALA A 305 20.84 -55.97 -12.90
N GLU A 306 19.86 -55.28 -13.49
CA GLU A 306 18.55 -55.89 -13.76
C GLU A 306 17.78 -55.08 -14.81
N THR A 307 17.09 -55.82 -15.66
CA THR A 307 16.39 -55.46 -16.89
C THR A 307 15.26 -54.43 -16.72
N PRO A 308 15.03 -53.53 -17.70
CA PRO A 308 13.96 -52.54 -17.62
C PRO A 308 12.60 -53.15 -17.96
N ALA A 309 11.73 -53.28 -16.96
CA ALA A 309 10.31 -53.53 -17.15
C ALA A 309 9.63 -52.32 -17.84
N PRO A 310 8.66 -52.54 -18.76
CA PRO A 310 7.99 -51.47 -19.49
C PRO A 310 7.16 -50.59 -18.54
N LYS A 311 7.53 -49.31 -18.47
CA LYS A 311 6.86 -48.29 -17.66
C LYS A 311 5.38 -48.17 -18.06
N PRO A 312 4.41 -48.21 -17.12
CA PRO A 312 3.05 -47.83 -17.42
C PRO A 312 3.02 -46.35 -17.83
N LYS A 313 2.40 -46.10 -18.97
CA LYS A 313 2.18 -44.79 -19.58
C LYS A 313 1.19 -44.01 -18.70
N VAL A 314 1.67 -43.47 -17.57
CA VAL A 314 0.87 -42.58 -16.71
C VAL A 314 0.67 -41.28 -17.48
N LYS A 315 -0.54 -41.11 -18.03
CA LYS A 315 -1.06 -39.84 -18.52
C LYS A 315 -0.89 -38.83 -17.39
N ASN A 316 0.09 -37.93 -17.53
CA ASN A 316 0.18 -36.71 -16.72
C ASN A 316 -1.03 -35.85 -17.09
N GLU A 317 -2.15 -36.09 -16.42
CA GLU A 317 -3.28 -35.19 -16.34
C GLU A 317 -2.82 -33.94 -15.60
N ALA A 318 -2.19 -33.02 -16.34
CA ALA A 318 -1.85 -31.70 -15.84
C ALA A 318 -3.17 -31.00 -15.50
N LEU A 319 -3.47 -30.92 -14.20
CA LEU A 319 -4.62 -30.18 -13.70
C LEU A 319 -4.59 -28.76 -14.28
N PRO A 320 -5.73 -28.26 -14.78
CA PRO A 320 -5.78 -26.96 -15.44
C PRO A 320 -5.36 -25.87 -14.45
N ALA A 321 -4.21 -25.26 -14.71
CA ALA A 321 -3.73 -24.12 -13.95
C ALA A 321 -4.72 -22.97 -14.15
N VAL A 322 -5.55 -22.72 -13.13
CA VAL A 322 -6.49 -21.60 -13.13
C VAL A 322 -5.68 -20.32 -13.29
N ALA A 323 -5.85 -19.64 -14.44
CA ALA A 323 -5.10 -18.45 -14.77
C ALA A 323 -5.51 -17.29 -13.84
N ALA A 324 -4.78 -17.11 -12.73
CA ALA A 324 -5.00 -16.01 -11.81
C ALA A 324 -4.75 -14.65 -12.50
N SER A 325 -5.61 -13.67 -12.20
CA SER A 325 -5.50 -12.32 -12.75
C SER A 325 -4.20 -11.62 -12.33
N LYS A 326 -3.73 -10.65 -13.12
CA LYS A 326 -2.50 -9.88 -12.81
C LYS A 326 -2.59 -9.19 -11.44
N GLU A 327 -3.76 -8.67 -11.09
CA GLU A 327 -4.01 -8.02 -9.80
C GLU A 327 -3.94 -9.02 -8.63
N GLU A 328 -4.51 -10.22 -8.79
CA GLU A 328 -4.46 -11.27 -7.78
C GLU A 328 -3.03 -11.76 -7.54
N LYS A 329 -2.22 -11.88 -8.59
CA LYS A 329 -0.80 -12.24 -8.48
C LYS A 329 0.00 -11.23 -7.65
N GLU A 330 -0.25 -9.94 -7.82
CA GLU A 330 0.45 -8.90 -7.05
C GLU A 330 0.02 -8.90 -5.58
N LYS A 331 -1.27 -9.06 -5.30
CA LYS A 331 -1.79 -9.21 -3.92
C LYS A 331 -1.21 -10.45 -3.25
N ALA A 332 -1.21 -11.59 -3.94
CA ALA A 332 -0.61 -12.83 -3.46
C ALA A 332 0.88 -12.64 -3.13
N ALA A 333 1.63 -11.92 -3.97
CA ALA A 333 3.04 -11.66 -3.74
C ALA A 333 3.28 -10.83 -2.47
N LYS A 334 2.42 -9.83 -2.19
CA LYS A 334 2.51 -9.01 -0.97
C LYS A 334 2.22 -9.85 0.27
N VAL A 335 1.19 -10.67 0.23
CA VAL A 335 0.80 -11.55 1.36
C VAL A 335 1.91 -12.56 1.66
N ILE A 336 2.46 -13.24 0.64
CA ILE A 336 3.55 -14.21 0.85
C ILE A 336 4.76 -13.53 1.50
N LYS A 337 5.18 -12.35 1.01
CA LYS A 337 6.29 -11.60 1.63
C LYS A 337 6.03 -11.25 3.09
N GLN A 338 4.77 -11.05 3.47
CA GLN A 338 4.41 -10.73 4.84
C GLN A 338 4.40 -12.00 5.72
N VAL A 339 3.91 -13.12 5.20
CA VAL A 339 4.05 -14.45 5.85
C VAL A 339 5.52 -14.77 6.08
N GLU A 340 6.38 -14.55 5.10
CA GLU A 340 7.83 -14.81 5.21
C GLU A 340 8.53 -13.98 6.29
N ARG A 341 8.03 -12.77 6.55
CA ARG A 341 8.57 -11.86 7.57
C ARG A 341 8.06 -12.16 8.98
N SER A 342 6.95 -12.89 9.09
CA SER A 342 6.36 -13.24 10.39
C SER A 342 7.34 -14.05 11.25
N ASP A 343 7.27 -13.85 12.57
CA ASP A 343 8.06 -14.63 13.53
C ASP A 343 7.69 -16.12 13.47
N ALA A 344 6.40 -16.43 13.30
CA ALA A 344 5.89 -17.79 13.12
C ALA A 344 6.62 -18.55 12.00
N PHE A 345 6.75 -17.94 10.81
CA PHE A 345 7.44 -18.59 9.69
C PHE A 345 8.95 -18.69 9.92
N ARG A 346 9.57 -17.69 10.55
CA ARG A 346 11.00 -17.73 10.89
C ARG A 346 11.31 -18.87 11.86
N LEU A 347 10.48 -19.04 12.90
CA LEU A 347 10.59 -20.16 13.85
C LEU A 347 10.39 -21.51 13.15
N TYR A 348 9.43 -21.60 12.23
CA TYR A 348 9.21 -22.80 11.43
C TYR A 348 10.41 -23.12 10.52
N ARG A 349 11.04 -22.13 9.89
CA ARG A 349 12.22 -22.38 9.05
C ARG A 349 13.40 -22.96 9.81
N VAL A 350 13.57 -22.59 11.09
CA VAL A 350 14.67 -23.09 11.93
C VAL A 350 14.34 -24.47 12.51
N ASN A 351 13.12 -24.63 13.04
CA ASN A 351 12.75 -25.82 13.83
C ASN A 351 11.93 -26.86 13.04
N GLY A 352 11.46 -26.52 11.85
CA GLY A 352 10.55 -27.33 11.04
C GLY A 352 9.27 -27.66 11.80
N LYS A 353 8.85 -28.93 11.73
CA LYS A 353 7.66 -29.46 12.43
C LYS A 353 7.73 -29.40 13.96
N ARG A 354 8.90 -29.10 14.54
CA ARG A 354 9.09 -28.95 15.98
C ARG A 354 8.99 -27.49 16.45
N ALA A 355 8.65 -26.57 15.55
CA ALA A 355 8.47 -25.17 15.91
C ALA A 355 7.31 -25.01 16.90
N GLN A 356 7.59 -24.33 18.01
CA GLN A 356 6.56 -23.89 18.95
C GLN A 356 6.13 -22.49 18.52
N ILE A 357 4.96 -22.40 17.90
CA ILE A 357 4.37 -21.13 17.46
C ILE A 357 3.25 -20.81 18.44
N GLY A 358 3.23 -19.59 18.99
CA GLY A 358 2.15 -19.13 19.85
C GLY A 358 0.88 -18.80 19.06
N GLU A 359 -0.28 -18.88 19.71
CA GLU A 359 -1.56 -18.45 19.10
C GLU A 359 -1.51 -17.00 18.61
N PHE A 360 -0.85 -16.12 19.39
CA PHE A 360 -0.71 -14.71 19.04
C PHE A 360 0.04 -14.52 17.71
N ASP A 361 1.19 -15.19 17.54
CA ASP A 361 1.98 -15.10 16.30
C ASP A 361 1.22 -15.67 15.10
N PHE A 362 0.48 -16.76 15.31
CA PHE A 362 -0.37 -17.36 14.30
C PHE A 362 -1.48 -16.41 13.83
N ARG A 363 -2.20 -15.77 14.76
CA ARG A 363 -3.25 -14.78 14.43
C ARG A 363 -2.68 -13.54 13.76
N ASN A 364 -1.57 -13.01 14.28
CA ASN A 364 -0.89 -11.85 13.71
C ASN A 364 -0.44 -12.12 12.27
N MET A 365 0.10 -13.31 12.00
CA MET A 365 0.46 -13.75 10.64
C MET A 365 -0.76 -13.78 9.70
N LEU A 366 -1.93 -14.20 10.18
CA LEU A 366 -3.18 -14.23 9.40
C LEU A 366 -3.92 -12.88 9.31
N PHE A 367 -3.32 -11.79 9.81
CA PHE A 367 -3.96 -10.47 9.94
C PHE A 367 -5.29 -10.52 10.69
N ALA A 368 -5.34 -11.35 11.72
CA ALA A 368 -6.50 -11.55 12.56
C ALA A 368 -6.26 -11.01 13.98
N THR A 369 -7.32 -10.55 14.63
CA THR A 369 -7.32 -10.16 16.05
C THR A 369 -7.59 -11.37 16.95
N MET A 370 -7.38 -11.23 18.26
CA MET A 370 -7.73 -12.28 19.26
C MET A 370 -9.23 -12.63 19.25
N GLU A 371 -10.07 -11.66 18.88
CA GLU A 371 -11.52 -11.81 18.78
C GLU A 371 -12.00 -12.40 17.45
N SER A 372 -11.08 -12.65 16.50
CA SER A 372 -11.46 -13.19 15.20
C SER A 372 -12.00 -14.61 15.36
N SER A 373 -13.14 -14.87 14.69
CA SER A 373 -13.84 -16.16 14.74
C SER A 373 -13.02 -17.30 14.11
N PRO A 374 -13.24 -18.56 14.54
CA PRO A 374 -12.59 -19.74 13.94
C PRO A 374 -12.77 -19.82 12.42
N GLU A 375 -13.95 -19.42 11.94
CA GLU A 375 -14.30 -19.38 10.52
C GLU A 375 -13.46 -18.37 9.74
N THR A 376 -13.19 -17.19 10.33
CA THR A 376 -12.35 -16.15 9.73
C THR A 376 -10.90 -16.62 9.62
N LEU A 377 -10.39 -17.28 10.68
CA LEU A 377 -9.03 -17.83 10.68
C LEU A 377 -8.87 -18.89 9.57
N LYS A 378 -9.81 -19.82 9.47
CA LYS A 378 -9.79 -20.86 8.43
C LYS A 378 -9.84 -20.26 7.03
N ARG A 379 -10.74 -19.29 6.80
CA ARG A 379 -10.86 -18.60 5.50
C ARG A 379 -9.58 -17.87 5.11
N ASN A 380 -8.93 -17.19 6.06
CA ASN A 380 -7.66 -16.50 5.81
C ASN A 380 -6.53 -17.49 5.49
N LEU A 381 -6.47 -18.61 6.22
CA LEU A 381 -5.48 -19.65 6.00
C LEU A 381 -5.63 -20.30 4.61
N ASP A 382 -6.86 -20.64 4.20
CA ASP A 382 -7.16 -21.17 2.86
C ASP A 382 -6.80 -20.16 1.75
N LEU A 383 -7.09 -18.88 1.97
CA LEU A 383 -6.71 -17.80 1.06
C LEU A 383 -5.19 -17.72 0.88
N PHE A 384 -4.44 -17.85 1.97
CA PHE A 384 -2.98 -17.79 1.94
C PHE A 384 -2.39 -19.01 1.24
N LYS A 385 -2.96 -20.21 1.42
CA LYS A 385 -2.57 -21.42 0.67
C LYS A 385 -2.79 -21.23 -0.82
N ARG A 386 -3.93 -20.67 -1.23
CA ARG A 386 -4.20 -20.33 -2.65
C ARG A 386 -3.16 -19.35 -3.19
N TYR A 387 -2.84 -18.30 -2.45
CA TYR A 387 -1.82 -17.33 -2.85
C TYR A 387 -0.44 -17.97 -2.98
N ALA A 388 -0.04 -18.83 -2.04
CA ALA A 388 1.21 -19.58 -2.11
C ALA A 388 1.24 -20.52 -3.33
N GLY A 389 0.10 -21.13 -3.69
CA GLY A 389 -0.07 -21.94 -4.89
C GLY A 389 0.15 -21.15 -6.19
N ILE A 390 -0.37 -19.91 -6.28
CA ILE A 390 -0.18 -19.03 -7.44
C ILE A 390 1.30 -18.72 -7.69
N HIS A 391 2.11 -18.64 -6.63
CA HIS A 391 3.55 -18.37 -6.69
C HIS A 391 4.42 -19.62 -6.59
N PHE A 392 3.83 -20.82 -6.61
CA PHE A 392 4.52 -22.10 -6.50
C PHE A 392 5.46 -22.20 -5.29
N ARG A 393 5.09 -21.58 -4.16
CA ARG A 393 5.88 -21.59 -2.92
C ARG A 393 5.53 -22.78 -2.04
N ALA A 394 6.10 -23.93 -2.36
CA ALA A 394 5.87 -25.18 -1.64
C ALA A 394 6.29 -25.13 -0.16
N ASP A 395 7.31 -24.35 0.18
CA ASP A 395 7.79 -24.13 1.54
C ASP A 395 6.75 -23.42 2.41
N VAL A 396 6.09 -22.40 1.85
CA VAL A 396 5.01 -21.67 2.53
C VAL A 396 3.75 -22.52 2.64
N ILE A 397 3.42 -23.31 1.62
CA ILE A 397 2.28 -24.25 1.68
C ILE A 397 2.50 -25.26 2.82
N ALA A 398 3.67 -25.90 2.89
CA ALA A 398 3.99 -26.86 3.94
C ALA A 398 3.93 -26.24 5.35
N PHE A 399 4.34 -24.98 5.49
CA PHE A 399 4.19 -24.23 6.73
C PHE A 399 2.73 -23.95 7.09
N LEU A 400 1.90 -23.53 6.13
CA LEU A 400 0.48 -23.28 6.37
C LEU A 400 -0.28 -24.56 6.70
N ASP A 401 0.08 -25.69 6.10
CA ASP A 401 -0.43 -27.02 6.45
C ASP A 401 -0.01 -27.42 7.87
N PHE A 402 1.24 -27.12 8.27
CA PHE A 402 1.70 -27.30 9.64
C PHE A 402 0.89 -26.46 10.64
N CYS A 403 0.63 -25.19 10.34
CA CYS A 403 -0.21 -24.33 11.18
C CYS A 403 -1.66 -24.84 11.28
N GLU A 404 -2.23 -25.36 10.18
CA GLU A 404 -3.57 -25.95 10.22
C GLU A 404 -3.66 -27.12 11.19
N ALA A 405 -2.67 -28.02 11.15
CA ALA A 405 -2.59 -29.15 12.07
C ALA A 405 -2.36 -28.70 13.52
N ALA A 406 -1.44 -27.76 13.75
CA ALA A 406 -1.10 -27.26 15.09
C ALA A 406 -2.25 -26.52 15.77
N PHE A 407 -3.05 -25.75 15.01
CA PHE A 407 -4.13 -24.90 15.52
C PHE A 407 -5.52 -25.42 15.15
N THR A 408 -5.67 -26.73 14.94
CA THR A 408 -6.96 -27.35 14.57
C THR A 408 -8.05 -27.09 15.61
N GLU A 409 -7.73 -27.07 16.91
CA GLU A 409 -8.70 -26.77 17.97
C GLU A 409 -9.22 -25.34 17.89
N LEU A 410 -8.36 -24.40 17.49
CA LEU A 410 -8.70 -22.99 17.39
C LEU A 410 -9.62 -22.68 16.20
N MET A 411 -9.54 -23.49 15.13
CA MET A 411 -10.35 -23.32 13.92
C MET A 411 -11.66 -24.11 13.95
N LYS A 412 -11.88 -24.97 14.95
CA LYS A 412 -13.16 -25.65 15.14
C LYS A 412 -14.16 -24.68 15.78
N PRO A 413 -15.38 -24.52 15.23
CA PRO A 413 -16.41 -23.76 15.91
C PRO A 413 -16.69 -24.40 17.27
N LYS A 414 -16.55 -23.62 18.35
CA LYS A 414 -16.97 -24.07 19.68
C LYS A 414 -18.46 -24.37 19.60
N ALA A 415 -18.83 -25.63 19.76
CA ALA A 415 -20.23 -26.04 19.78
C ALA A 415 -20.96 -25.15 20.78
N LYS A 416 -21.99 -24.43 20.32
CA LYS A 416 -22.78 -23.57 21.20
C LYS A 416 -23.37 -24.47 22.28
N ILE A 417 -22.83 -24.39 23.48
CA ILE A 417 -23.45 -25.00 24.66
C ILE A 417 -24.78 -24.27 24.78
N LYS A 418 -25.87 -24.93 24.37
CA LYS A 418 -27.23 -24.45 24.62
C LYS A 418 -27.36 -24.36 26.14
N ARG A 419 -27.27 -23.14 26.65
CA ARG A 419 -27.59 -22.83 28.05
C ARG A 419 -29.08 -22.77 28.21
#